data_AF-A0A1Q7FW69-F1
#
_entry.id   AF-A0A1Q7FW69-F1
#
_cell.length_a   1.000
_cell.length_b   1.000
_cell.length_c   1.000
_cell.angle_alpha   90.00
_cell.angle_beta   90.00
_cell.angle_gamma   90.00
#
_symmetry.space_group_name_H-M   'P 1'
#
loop_
_entity.id
_entity.type
_entity.pdbx_description
1 polymer ?
#
loop_
_entity_poly.entity_id
_entity_poly.type
_entity_poly.pdbx_seq_one_letter_code
_entity_poly.pdbx_strand_id
1 'polypeptide(L)'
;MTVPAGSYPGQDAPVVSVGSWSFIMARPTLPDELAYRLARALHRGEAALAARLPQARETTAANTVAAAPRLELLHPGVRRYLREIGLLRP
;
A
#
# COMPACT_ATOMS: atom_id res chain seq x y z
N MET A 1 5.21 10.79 12.27
CA MET A 1 5.72 11.25 10.96
C MET A 1 6.00 12.74 11.03
N THR A 2 6.80 13.26 10.11
CA THR A 2 7.07 14.70 10.03
C THR A 2 6.58 15.21 8.68
N VAL A 3 5.74 16.24 8.70
CA VAL A 3 5.44 17.02 7.50
C VAL A 3 6.62 18.00 7.31
N PRO A 4 7.41 17.88 6.24
CA PRO A 4 8.57 18.75 6.03
C PRO A 4 8.17 20.23 5.96
N ALA A 5 9.11 21.14 6.27
CA ALA A 5 8.94 22.56 5.98
C ALA A 5 8.63 22.79 4.48
N GLY A 6 7.79 23.77 4.17
CA GLY A 6 7.39 24.11 2.81
C GLY A 6 6.38 23.15 2.18
N SER A 7 5.74 22.28 2.96
CA SER A 7 4.68 21.40 2.45
C SER A 7 3.40 22.16 2.12
N TYR A 8 3.18 23.31 2.77
CA TYR A 8 2.06 24.21 2.53
C TYR A 8 2.53 25.68 2.46
N PRO A 9 1.86 26.58 1.72
CA PRO A 9 2.19 28.00 1.71
C PRO A 9 2.18 28.60 3.12
N GLY A 10 3.30 29.22 3.52
CA GLY A 10 3.48 29.85 4.84
C GLY A 10 3.83 28.89 5.98
N GLN A 11 4.08 27.61 5.70
CA GLN A 11 4.55 26.66 6.71
C GLN A 11 6.08 26.47 6.63
N ASP A 12 6.83 27.34 7.31
CA ASP A 12 8.30 27.37 7.22
C ASP A 12 9.04 26.44 8.19
N ALA A 13 8.34 25.90 9.19
CA ALA A 13 8.91 24.99 10.19
C ALA A 13 8.26 23.60 10.09
N PRO A 14 9.01 22.49 10.19
CA PRO A 14 8.46 21.14 10.10
C PRO A 14 7.39 20.87 11.17
N VAL A 15 6.37 20.10 10.82
CA VAL A 15 5.30 19.72 11.76
C VAL A 15 5.46 18.26 12.18
N VAL A 16 5.69 18.05 13.47
CA VAL A 16 5.69 16.71 14.07
C VAL A 16 4.26 16.30 14.35
N SER A 17 3.83 15.19 13.75
CA SER A 17 2.45 14.71 13.87
C SER A 17 2.36 13.19 13.80
N VAL A 18 1.14 12.68 13.94
CA VAL A 18 0.78 11.30 13.67
C VAL A 18 0.29 11.17 12.22
N GLY A 19 0.52 10.01 11.63
CA GLY A 19 0.04 9.67 10.30
C GLY A 19 -0.68 8.34 10.36
N SER A 20 -1.66 8.16 9.47
CA SER A 20 -2.36 6.89 9.30
C SER A 20 -2.13 6.37 7.88
N TRP A 21 -2.15 5.05 7.74
CA TRP A 21 -2.10 4.39 6.44
C TRP A 21 -3.42 4.55 5.71
N SER A 22 -3.35 4.78 4.39
CA SER A 22 -4.50 4.60 3.50
C SER A 22 -4.60 3.13 3.10
N PHE A 23 -5.81 2.57 3.17
CA PHE A 23 -6.07 1.18 2.79
C PHE A 23 -6.97 1.11 1.56
N ILE A 24 -6.66 0.18 0.65
CA ILE A 24 -7.58 -0.25 -0.40
C ILE A 24 -8.44 -1.37 0.20
N MET A 25 -9.70 -1.07 0.48
CA MET A 25 -10.65 -2.03 1.03
C MET A 25 -11.49 -2.65 -0.08
N ALA A 26 -11.79 -3.94 0.05
CA ALA A 26 -12.66 -4.67 -0.86
C ALA A 26 -13.73 -5.41 -0.08
N ARG A 27 -14.89 -5.60 -0.71
CA ARG A 27 -15.95 -6.45 -0.16
C ARG A 27 -15.48 -7.91 -0.07
N PRO A 28 -15.97 -8.71 0.91
CA PRO A 28 -15.59 -10.12 1.04
C PRO A 28 -15.98 -10.99 -0.18
N THR A 29 -16.96 -10.54 -0.96
CA THR A 29 -17.46 -11.25 -2.15
C THR A 29 -16.76 -10.80 -3.45
N LEU A 30 -15.62 -10.12 -3.36
CA LEU A 30 -14.81 -9.82 -4.53
C LEU A 30 -14.21 -11.14 -5.04
N PRO A 31 -14.27 -11.45 -6.35
CA PRO A 31 -13.67 -12.67 -6.86
C PRO A 31 -12.16 -12.72 -6.61
N ASP A 32 -11.66 -13.87 -6.16
CA ASP A 32 -10.24 -14.07 -5.86
C ASP A 32 -9.32 -13.71 -7.02
N GLU A 33 -9.71 -14.06 -8.25
CA GLU A 33 -8.91 -13.70 -9.42
C GLU A 33 -8.82 -12.19 -9.65
N LEU A 34 -9.91 -11.46 -9.38
CA LEU A 34 -9.88 -10.02 -9.56
C LEU A 34 -8.96 -9.37 -8.52
N ALA A 35 -9.01 -9.82 -7.27
CA ALA A 35 -8.12 -9.36 -6.23
C ALA A 35 -6.64 -9.68 -6.51
N TYR A 36 -6.36 -10.89 -7.00
CA TYR A 36 -5.03 -11.30 -7.44
C TYR A 36 -4.50 -10.40 -8.56
N ARG A 37 -5.30 -10.20 -9.62
CA ARG A 37 -4.92 -9.37 -10.76
C ARG A 37 -4.68 -7.92 -10.34
N LEU A 38 -5.49 -7.39 -9.43
CA LEU A 38 -5.33 -6.04 -8.90
C LEU A 38 -4.01 -5.91 -8.11
N ALA A 39 -3.73 -6.82 -7.18
CA ALA A 39 -2.48 -6.81 -6.41
C ALA A 39 -1.26 -6.88 -7.33
N ARG A 40 -1.30 -7.76 -8.34
CA ARG A 40 -0.25 -7.89 -9.34
C ARG A 40 -0.06 -6.64 -10.19
N ALA A 41 -1.15 -5.99 -10.59
CA ALA A 41 -1.09 -4.76 -11.35
C ALA A 41 -0.51 -3.60 -10.52
N LEU A 42 -0.90 -3.47 -9.25
CA LEU A 42 -0.37 -2.45 -8.35
C LEU A 42 1.14 -2.64 -8.13
N HIS A 43 1.58 -3.85 -7.80
CA HIS A 43 3.00 -4.16 -7.60
C HIS A 43 3.82 -3.88 -8.88
N ARG A 44 3.35 -4.31 -10.06
CA ARG A 44 4.03 -4.02 -11.33
C ARG A 44 4.01 -2.54 -11.71
N GLY A 45 3.04 -1.79 -11.18
CA GLY A 45 2.83 -0.37 -11.44
C GLY A 45 3.50 0.57 -10.45
N GLU A 46 4.20 0.07 -9.43
CA GLU A 46 4.77 0.87 -8.33
C GLU A 46 5.58 2.07 -8.84
N ALA A 47 6.51 1.85 -9.77
CA ALA A 47 7.33 2.91 -10.34
C ALA A 47 6.49 3.98 -11.07
N ALA A 48 5.46 3.55 -11.80
CA ALA A 48 4.57 4.46 -12.53
C ALA A 48 3.66 5.26 -11.58
N LEU A 49 3.28 4.68 -10.44
CA LEU A 49 2.52 5.35 -9.39
C LEU A 49 3.41 6.38 -8.68
N ALA A 50 4.60 5.97 -8.25
CA ALA A 50 5.59 6.80 -7.57
C ALA A 50 6.03 8.02 -8.40
N ALA A 51 6.06 7.88 -9.73
CA ALA A 51 6.38 8.98 -10.64
C ALA A 51 5.27 10.04 -10.72
N ARG A 52 4.00 9.66 -10.49
CA ARG A 52 2.85 10.57 -10.58
C ARG A 52 2.47 11.18 -9.24
N LEU A 53 2.65 10.45 -8.15
CA LEU A 53 2.31 10.88 -6.81
C LEU A 53 3.45 10.49 -5.86
N PRO A 54 4.19 11.44 -5.27
CA PRO A 54 5.31 11.14 -4.37
C PRO A 54 4.93 10.19 -3.22
N GLN A 55 3.73 10.33 -2.67
CA GLN A 55 3.19 9.49 -1.60
C GLN A 55 2.98 8.04 -2.03
N ALA A 56 2.77 7.79 -3.33
CA ALA A 56 2.59 6.43 -3.84
C ALA A 56 3.88 5.61 -3.87
N ARG A 57 5.03 6.19 -3.51
CA ARG A 57 6.27 5.44 -3.22
C ARG A 57 6.08 4.44 -2.08
N GLU A 58 5.13 4.71 -1.19
CA GLU A 58 4.80 3.83 -0.08
C GLU A 58 3.78 2.73 -0.46
N THR A 59 3.21 2.78 -1.66
CA THR A 59 2.26 1.77 -2.16
C THR A 59 3.02 0.55 -2.67
N THR A 60 3.65 -0.19 -1.77
CA THR A 60 4.42 -1.39 -2.14
C THR A 60 3.77 -2.68 -1.67
N ALA A 61 4.06 -3.78 -2.38
CA ALA A 61 3.64 -5.11 -1.95
C ALA A 61 4.18 -5.46 -0.55
N ALA A 62 5.41 -5.03 -0.23
CA ALA A 62 6.02 -5.21 1.09
C ALA A 62 5.31 -4.40 2.19
N ASN A 63 5.00 -3.13 1.92
CA ASN A 63 4.24 -2.29 2.86
C ASN A 63 2.83 -2.83 3.09
N THR A 64 2.21 -3.46 2.08
CA THR A 64 0.92 -4.14 2.24
C THR A 64 0.99 -5.25 3.29
N VAL A 65 2.07 -6.06 3.27
CA VAL A 65 2.28 -7.12 4.28
C VAL A 65 2.57 -6.50 5.65
N ALA A 66 3.42 -5.48 5.71
CA ALA A 66 3.83 -4.85 6.97
C ALA A 66 2.70 -4.07 7.67
N ALA A 67 1.80 -3.46 6.89
CA ALA A 67 0.71 -2.64 7.40
C ALA A 67 -0.57 -3.44 7.72
N ALA A 68 -0.69 -4.68 7.23
CA ALA A 68 -1.83 -5.53 7.54
C ALA A 68 -1.85 -5.90 9.03
N PRO A 69 -2.91 -5.58 9.80
CA PRO A 69 -2.96 -5.91 11.22
C PRO A 69 -2.86 -7.41 11.49
N ARG A 70 -3.44 -8.21 10.58
CA ARG A 70 -3.33 -9.67 10.53
C ARG A 70 -3.38 -10.12 9.08
N LEU A 71 -2.58 -11.12 8.72
CA LEU A 71 -2.49 -11.60 7.33
C LEU A 71 -3.81 -12.20 6.83
N GLU A 72 -4.60 -12.78 7.72
CA GLU A 72 -5.92 -13.35 7.38
C GLU A 72 -6.92 -12.29 6.88
N LEU A 73 -6.68 -11.00 7.16
CA LEU A 73 -7.51 -9.90 6.68
C LEU A 73 -7.20 -9.50 5.22
N LEU A 74 -6.04 -9.90 4.69
CA LEU A 74 -5.75 -9.71 3.28
C LEU A 74 -6.64 -10.63 2.44
N HIS A 75 -7.21 -10.11 1.36
CA HIS A 75 -8.05 -10.90 0.45
C HIS A 75 -7.32 -12.19 -0.01
N PRO A 76 -7.98 -13.37 -0.11
CA PRO A 76 -7.30 -14.61 -0.49
C PRO A 76 -6.51 -14.51 -1.80
N GLY A 77 -7.10 -13.92 -2.84
CA GLY A 77 -6.37 -13.58 -4.08
C GLY A 77 -5.11 -12.72 -3.90
N VAL A 78 -5.10 -11.75 -2.97
CA VAL A 78 -3.91 -10.94 -2.64
C VAL A 78 -2.87 -11.80 -1.94
N ARG A 79 -3.26 -12.60 -0.94
CA ARG A 79 -2.34 -13.54 -0.27
C ARG A 79 -1.70 -14.52 -1.24
N ARG A 80 -2.48 -15.05 -2.20
CA ARG A 80 -1.98 -15.92 -3.27
C ARG A 80 -0.84 -15.24 -4.03
N TYR A 81 -1.06 -14.00 -4.46
CA TYR A 81 -0.04 -13.24 -5.17
C TYR A 81 1.20 -12.97 -4.32
N LEU A 82 1.02 -12.54 -3.06
CA LEU A 82 2.12 -12.21 -2.17
C LEU A 82 2.98 -13.45 -1.82
N ARG A 83 2.38 -14.64 -1.72
CA ARG A 83 3.13 -15.91 -1.60
C ARG A 83 3.93 -16.22 -2.86
N GLU A 84 3.34 -16.04 -4.05
CA GLU A 84 4.00 -16.29 -5.34
C GLU A 84 5.29 -15.47 -5.50
N ILE A 85 5.28 -14.22 -5.02
CA ILE A 85 6.45 -13.32 -5.06
C ILE A 85 7.34 -13.42 -3.80
N GLY A 86 7.10 -14.40 -2.92
CA GLY A 86 7.95 -14.69 -1.76
C GLY A 86 7.80 -13.74 -0.57
N LEU A 87 6.78 -12.88 -0.54
CA LEU A 87 6.54 -11.95 0.57
C LEU A 87 5.72 -12.55 1.71
N LEU A 88 5.04 -13.67 1.48
CA LEU A 88 4.36 -14.45 2.51
C LEU A 88 4.92 -15.87 2.53
N ARG A 89 5.16 -16.37 3.74
CA ARG A 89 5.44 -17.79 3.97
C ARG A 89 4.15 -18.63 3.77
N PRO A 90 4.27 -19.93 3.45
CA PRO A 90 3.12 -20.82 3.24
C PRO A 90 2.09 -20.72 4.37
#